data_AF-A0A522FVX0-F1
#
_entry.id   AF-A0A522FVX0-F1
#
_cell.length_a   1.000
_cell.length_b   1.000
_cell.length_c   1.000
_cell.angle_alpha   90.00
_cell.angle_beta   90.00
_cell.angle_gamma   90.00
#
_symmetry.space_group_name_H-M   'P 1'
#
loop_
_entity.id
_entity.type
_entity.pdbx_description
1 polymer ?
#
loop_
_entity_poly.entity_id
_entity_poly.type
_entity_poly.pdbx_seq_one_letter_code
_entity_poly.pdbx_strand_id
1 'polypeptide(L)'
;MDIYTVNPVKVRMKESQKGIIYKSIVAMGFRARQVNDFIKSELNVRMADVIDTGETDTVNFDQIAISREFDRIPKPTFIAMKEMFENKLTYTLPELEDTDKIIK
;
A
#
# COMPACT_ATOMS: atom_id res chain seq x y z
N MET A 1 -16.65 -12.29 -11.61
CA MET A 1 -16.35 -10.99 -10.98
C MET A 1 -14.91 -11.08 -10.49
N ASP A 2 -13.99 -10.35 -11.11
CA ASP A 2 -12.56 -10.48 -10.78
C ASP A 2 -12.35 -10.13 -9.31
N ILE A 3 -11.90 -11.13 -8.54
CA ILE A 3 -11.60 -11.02 -7.10
C ILE A 3 -10.39 -10.09 -6.87
N TYR A 4 -9.70 -9.71 -7.96
CA TYR A 4 -8.46 -8.97 -7.95
C TYR A 4 -8.62 -7.65 -8.69
N THR A 5 -8.27 -6.54 -8.02
CA THR A 5 -8.17 -5.21 -8.63
C THR A 5 -7.19 -5.18 -9.82
N VAL A 6 -6.22 -6.10 -9.83
CA VAL A 6 -5.27 -6.32 -10.93
C VAL A 6 -4.81 -7.77 -10.93
N ASN A 7 -4.62 -8.37 -12.12
CA ASN A 7 -4.11 -9.73 -12.25
C ASN A 7 -2.58 -9.79 -12.01
N PRO A 8 -2.09 -10.48 -10.96
CA PRO A 8 -0.66 -10.50 -10.62
C PRO A 8 0.23 -11.10 -11.71
N VAL A 9 -0.27 -12.07 -12.47
CA VAL A 9 0.47 -12.73 -13.56
C VAL A 9 0.76 -11.72 -14.67
N LYS A 10 -0.22 -10.87 -15.00
CA LYS A 10 -0.04 -9.81 -16.01
C LYS A 10 0.99 -8.77 -15.56
N VAL A 11 0.96 -8.37 -14.30
CA VAL A 11 1.98 -7.45 -13.73
C VAL A 11 3.37 -8.07 -13.83
N ARG A 12 3.51 -9.32 -13.40
CA ARG A 12 4.77 -10.06 -13.48
C ARG A 12 5.30 -10.15 -14.91
N MET A 13 4.45 -10.49 -15.87
CA MET A 13 4.83 -10.59 -17.29
C MET A 13 5.33 -9.23 -17.82
N LYS A 14 4.61 -8.14 -17.55
CA LYS A 14 4.99 -6.79 -17.99
C LYS A 14 6.34 -6.36 -17.41
N GLU A 15 6.56 -6.57 -16.11
CA GLU A 15 7.81 -6.18 -15.45
C GLU A 15 8.98 -7.09 -15.83
N SER A 16 8.71 -8.37 -16.12
CA SER A 16 9.73 -9.30 -16.64
C SER A 16 10.21 -8.90 -18.03
N GLN A 17 9.35 -8.36 -18.90
CA GLN A 17 9.73 -7.88 -20.23
C GLN A 17 10.72 -6.71 -20.17
N LYS A 18 10.72 -5.93 -19.08
CA LYS A 18 11.67 -4.83 -18.86
C LYS A 18 13.03 -5.29 -18.30
N GLY A 19 13.17 -6.57 -17.93
CA GLY A 19 14.40 -7.11 -17.34
C GLY A 19 14.70 -6.68 -15.89
N ILE A 20 13.76 -6.03 -15.21
CA ILE A 20 13.96 -5.39 -13.89
C ILE A 20 13.03 -5.94 -12.78
N ILE A 21 12.52 -7.15 -12.96
CA ILE A 21 11.48 -7.74 -12.10
C ILE A 21 11.74 -7.65 -10.58
N TYR A 22 12.96 -7.94 -10.12
CA TYR A 22 13.28 -7.87 -8.68
C TYR A 22 13.20 -6.45 -8.14
N LYS A 23 13.67 -5.47 -8.92
CA LYS A 23 13.59 -4.04 -8.56
C LYS A 23 12.13 -3.61 -8.47
N SER A 24 11.31 -4.05 -9.44
CA SER A 24 9.87 -3.79 -9.44
C SER A 24 9.16 -4.39 -8.22
N ILE A 25 9.53 -5.61 -7.80
CA ILE A 25 8.99 -6.25 -6.59
C ILE A 25 9.33 -5.44 -5.34
N VAL A 26 10.60 -5.03 -5.21
CA VAL A 26 11.05 -4.22 -4.07
C VAL A 26 10.31 -2.87 -4.03
N ALA A 27 10.22 -2.18 -5.17
CA ALA A 27 9.50 -0.91 -5.29
C ALA A 27 8.02 -1.03 -4.91
N MET A 28 7.32 -2.08 -5.39
CA MET A 28 5.94 -2.36 -5.00
C MET A 28 5.81 -2.65 -3.49
N GLY A 29 6.78 -3.32 -2.89
CA GLY A 29 6.82 -3.57 -1.44
C GLY A 29 6.92 -2.28 -0.62
N PHE A 30 7.82 -1.38 -1.00
CA PHE A 30 7.91 -0.06 -0.37
C PHE A 30 6.62 0.75 -0.55
N ARG A 31 6.06 0.76 -1.76
CA ARG A 31 4.81 1.47 -2.04
C ARG A 31 3.64 0.92 -1.23
N ALA A 32 3.53 -0.40 -1.08
CA ALA A 32 2.49 -1.02 -0.27
C ALA A 32 2.57 -0.60 1.21
N ARG A 33 3.78 -0.39 1.75
CA ARG A 33 3.95 0.15 3.12
C ARG A 33 3.47 1.59 3.22
N GLN A 34 3.84 2.45 2.28
CA GLN A 34 3.36 3.85 2.23
C GLN A 34 1.82 3.92 2.20
N VAL A 35 1.20 3.10 1.35
CA VAL A 35 -0.27 3.03 1.24
C VAL A 35 -0.88 2.51 2.54
N ASN A 36 -0.30 1.49 3.15
CA ASN A 36 -0.75 0.98 4.46
C ASN A 36 -0.70 2.08 5.55
N ASP A 37 0.40 2.81 5.63
CA ASP A 37 0.59 3.83 6.66
C ASP A 37 -0.37 5.01 6.46
N PHE A 38 -0.61 5.39 5.20
CA PHE A 38 -1.65 6.35 4.84
C PHE A 38 -3.04 5.89 5.27
N ILE A 39 -3.43 4.65 4.94
CA ILE A 39 -4.74 4.09 5.32
C ILE A 39 -4.90 4.07 6.85
N LYS A 40 -3.87 3.65 7.59
CA LYS A 40 -3.88 3.65 9.05
C LYS A 40 -4.03 5.06 9.63
N SER A 41 -3.30 6.02 9.08
CA SER A 41 -3.38 7.41 9.50
C SER A 41 -4.78 7.98 9.27
N GLU A 42 -5.34 7.78 8.08
CA GLU A 42 -6.68 8.24 7.72
C GLU A 42 -7.77 7.60 8.60
N LEU A 43 -7.65 6.29 8.87
CA LEU A 43 -8.56 5.59 9.77
C LEU A 43 -8.51 6.18 11.18
N ASN A 44 -7.31 6.40 11.73
CA ASN A 44 -7.15 6.97 13.07
C ASN A 44 -7.75 8.37 13.17
N VAL A 45 -7.57 9.20 12.15
CA VAL A 45 -8.16 10.55 12.11
C VAL A 45 -9.68 10.47 12.11
N ARG A 46 -10.29 9.67 11.23
CA ARG A 46 -11.76 9.55 11.17
C ARG A 46 -12.35 8.89 12.40
N MET A 47 -11.64 7.95 13.01
CA MET A 47 -12.05 7.31 14.27
C MET A 47 -12.02 8.30 15.44
N ALA A 48 -11.05 9.21 15.49
CA ALA A 48 -10.94 10.20 16.56
C ALA A 48 -12.17 11.11 16.66
N ASP A 49 -12.80 11.44 15.53
CA ASP A 49 -13.98 12.30 15.48
C ASP A 49 -15.25 11.63 16.04
N VAL A 50 -15.29 10.30 16.06
CA VAL A 50 -16.49 9.52 16.47
C VAL A 50 -16.30 8.77 17.79
N ILE A 51 -15.12 8.81 18.41
CA ILE A 51 -14.90 8.21 19.72
C ILE A 51 -15.65 9.03 20.76
N ASP A 52 -16.78 8.50 21.23
CA ASP A 52 -17.51 9.06 22.35
C ASP A 52 -16.66 8.88 23.63
N THR A 53 -16.44 9.98 24.36
CA THR A 53 -15.70 9.98 25.64
C THR A 53 -16.64 9.78 26.84
N GLY A 54 -17.95 9.70 26.61
CA GLY A 54 -18.95 9.43 27.64
C GLY A 54 -19.16 7.93 27.89
N GLU A 55 -19.41 7.56 29.14
CA GLU A 55 -19.78 6.22 29.62
C GLU A 55 -21.19 5.77 29.15
N THR A 56 -21.51 5.94 27.87
CA THR A 56 -22.80 5.51 27.32
C THR A 56 -22.60 4.21 26.54
N ASP A 57 -23.05 3.08 27.07
CA ASP A 57 -23.02 1.73 26.45
C ASP A 57 -23.96 1.60 25.23
N THR A 58 -23.98 2.61 24.35
CA THR A 58 -24.80 2.64 23.15
C THR A 58 -23.98 2.28 21.91
N VAL A 59 -24.63 1.66 20.92
CA VAL A 59 -23.95 1.26 19.68
C VAL A 59 -23.67 2.50 18.83
N ASN A 60 -22.38 2.77 18.60
CA ASN A 60 -21.94 3.86 17.73
C ASN A 60 -22.02 3.45 16.25
N PHE A 61 -23.11 3.81 15.58
CA PHE A 61 -23.33 3.47 14.17
C PHE A 61 -22.32 4.15 13.23
N ASP A 62 -21.81 5.33 13.58
CA ASP A 62 -20.85 6.07 12.77
C ASP A 62 -19.48 5.39 12.78
N GLN A 63 -19.04 4.89 13.94
CA GLN A 63 -17.82 4.07 14.05
C GLN A 63 -17.90 2.78 13.23
N ILE A 64 -19.06 2.10 13.25
CA ILE A 64 -19.31 0.91 12.44
C ILE A 64 -19.29 1.25 10.94
N ALA A 65 -19.89 2.37 10.54
CA ALA A 65 -19.91 2.81 9.15
C ALA A 65 -18.51 3.12 8.63
N ILE A 66 -17.70 3.84 9.41
CA ILE A 66 -16.29 4.11 9.09
C ILE A 66 -15.53 2.78 8.95
N SER A 67 -15.64 1.87 9.92
CA SER A 67 -14.97 0.55 9.84
C SER A 67 -15.28 -0.19 8.54
N ARG A 68 -16.57 -0.23 8.15
CA ARG A 68 -17.02 -0.88 6.92
C ARG A 68 -16.51 -0.22 5.64
N GLU A 69 -16.27 1.09 5.64
CA GLU A 69 -15.67 1.80 4.51
C GLU A 69 -14.24 1.31 4.27
N PHE A 70 -13.45 1.21 5.34
CA PHE A 70 -12.06 0.77 5.27
C PHE A 70 -11.92 -0.72 4.95
N ASP A 71 -12.87 -1.56 5.37
CA ASP A 71 -12.90 -2.99 5.01
C ASP A 71 -13.06 -3.22 3.49
N ARG A 72 -13.65 -2.27 2.76
CA ARG A 72 -13.81 -2.34 1.30
C ARG A 72 -12.54 -1.98 0.55
N ILE A 73 -11.55 -1.36 1.21
CA ILE A 73 -10.30 -0.95 0.58
C ILE A 73 -9.49 -2.21 0.25
N PRO A 74 -9.01 -2.36 -1.01
CA PRO A 74 -8.20 -3.50 -1.38
C PRO A 74 -6.87 -3.50 -0.63
N LYS A 75 -6.28 -4.68 -0.44
CA LYS A 75 -4.99 -4.78 0.27
C LYS A 75 -3.94 -3.86 -0.37
N PRO A 76 -3.10 -3.16 0.40
CA PRO A 76 -2.11 -2.21 -0.11
C PRO A 76 -1.20 -2.77 -1.22
N THR A 77 -0.90 -4.07 -1.16
CA THR A 77 -0.11 -4.77 -2.18
C THR A 77 -0.79 -4.76 -3.56
N PHE A 78 -2.12 -4.92 -3.62
CA PHE A 78 -2.87 -4.86 -4.89
C PHE A 78 -2.95 -3.44 -5.44
N ILE A 79 -3.02 -2.44 -4.56
CA ILE A 79 -2.96 -1.02 -4.96
C ILE A 79 -1.60 -0.73 -5.60
N ALA A 80 -0.51 -1.11 -4.94
CA ALA A 80 0.85 -0.94 -5.46
C ALA A 80 1.07 -1.69 -6.79
N MET A 81 0.56 -2.92 -6.91
CA MET A 81 0.61 -3.70 -8.17
C MET A 81 -0.16 -3.00 -9.30
N LYS A 82 -1.33 -2.41 -8.99
CA LYS A 82 -2.11 -1.66 -9.98
C LYS A 82 -1.38 -0.40 -10.43
N GLU A 83 -0.85 0.39 -9.49
CA GLU A 83 -0.06 1.58 -9.81
C GLU A 83 1.17 1.26 -10.66
N MET A 84 1.88 0.17 -10.33
CA MET A 84 2.99 -0.33 -11.15
C MET A 84 2.52 -0.76 -12.55
N PHE A 85 1.42 -1.50 -12.63
CA PHE A 85 0.85 -1.95 -13.91
C PHE A 85 0.40 -0.77 -14.79
N GLU A 86 -0.11 0.30 -14.19
CA GLU A 86 -0.53 1.53 -14.87
C GLU A 86 0.64 2.50 -15.14
N ASN A 87 1.88 2.13 -14.82
CA ASN A 87 3.08 2.98 -14.91
C ASN A 87 2.96 4.31 -14.11
N LYS A 88 2.21 4.31 -13.01
CA LYS A 88 2.05 5.46 -12.08
C LYS A 88 3.07 5.45 -10.95
N LEU A 89 3.81 4.35 -10.79
CA LEU A 89 4.84 4.19 -9.76
C LEU A 89 6.23 4.41 -10.39
N THR A 90 6.93 5.44 -9.92
CA THR A 90 8.35 5.67 -10.22
C THR A 90 9.18 5.44 -8.97
N TYR A 91 10.38 4.89 -9.14
CA TYR A 91 11.32 4.66 -8.05
C TYR A 91 12.76 4.93 -8.52
N THR A 92 13.60 5.33 -7.57
CA THR A 92 15.03 5.56 -7.77
C THR A 92 15.80 4.62 -6.87
N LEU A 93 16.90 4.07 -7.36
CA LEU A 93 17.81 3.28 -6.54
C LEU A 93 18.79 4.22 -5.85
N PRO A 94 19.14 3.98 -4.57
CA PRO A 94 20.27 4.66 -3.97
C PRO A 94 21.53 4.39 -4.80
N GLU A 95 22.38 5.40 -4.95
CA GLU A 95 23.70 5.19 -5.53
C GLU A 95 24.46 4.18 -4.67
N LEU A 96 25.09 3.20 -5.32
CA LEU A 96 25.97 2.28 -4.61
C LEU A 96 27.18 3.11 -4.18
N GLU A 97 27.28 3.43 -2.88
CA GLU A 97 28.56 3.86 -2.33
C GLU A 97 29.54 2.69 -2.53
N ASP A 98 30.60 2.92 -3.30
CA ASP A 98 31.68 1.95 -3.51
C ASP A 98 32.25 1.51 -2.16
N THR A 99 31.79 0.36 -1.68
CA THR A 99 32.31 -0.33 -0.48
C THR A 99 33.79 -0.71 -0.61
N ASP A 100 34.41 -0.50 -1.77
CA ASP A 100 35.84 -0.68 -2.02
C ASP A 100 36.75 0.32 -1.28
N LYS A 101 36.19 1.39 -0.68
CA LYS A 101 36.95 2.33 0.16
C LYS A 101 37.12 1.88 1.62
N ILE A 102 36.47 0.80 2.04
CA ILE A 102 36.50 0.34 3.44
C ILE A 102 37.64 -0.68 3.69
N ILE A 103 38.29 -1.18 2.64
CA ILE A 103 39.36 -2.21 2.74
C ILE A 103 40.73 -1.67 2.28
N LYS A 104 40.97 -0.35 2.34
CA LYS A 104 42.31 0.23 2.14
C LYS A 104 42.80 0.97 3.37
#